data_AF-A0A8C7ZD03-F1
#
_entry.id   AF-A0A8C7ZD03-F1
#
_cell.length_a   1.000
_cell.length_b   1.000
_cell.length_c   1.000
_cell.angle_alpha   90.00
_cell.angle_beta   90.00
_cell.angle_gamma   90.00
#
_symmetry.space_group_name_H-M   'P 1'
#
loop_
_entity.id
_entity.type
_entity.pdbx_description
1 polymer ?
#
loop_
_entity_poly.entity_id
_entity_poly.type
_entity_poly.pdbx_seq_one_letter_code
_entity_poly.pdbx_strand_id
1 'polypeptide(L)'
;MSVSGLKAELKFLESIFDPNHERFRIIDWKPDELSCQFNVTGEKLLIIHCNITESYPSTPPIWFVDSDDPSLAEVLERLEDVRKGSTLLLQQLKRLICDLCRLYNLPQHPDVEMLDQPLPACPITQDRKVGFETLNFPHLDHYEMKEEEPVDGKKSEDDGIEKENLAILEKIRKNQRQDHLNGAVSGSVQASDRLMKELREIYRSQSYKTGIYSVELVSDSLYEWHVKLRTVDPDSPLHSDLQVLKEKEGVDYILLNFSYKDNFPFDPPFVRVVTPVLSGGYVLGGGALCMELLTKQGWSSAYSIESVIMQINATLVKGKARVQFGANKNQYSLARAQQSYKSLVQIHEKNGWYTPPKEDG
;
A
#
# COMPACT_ATOMS: atom_id res chain seq x y z
N MET A 1 -3.02 -16.49 -13.85
CA MET A 1 -3.77 -15.71 -14.87
C MET A 1 -3.60 -14.25 -14.53
N SER A 2 -3.47 -13.39 -15.54
CA SER A 2 -3.21 -11.96 -15.35
C SER A 2 -4.38 -11.25 -14.67
N VAL A 3 -4.09 -10.17 -13.93
CA VAL A 3 -5.05 -9.22 -13.32
C VAL A 3 -6.17 -8.80 -14.31
N SER A 4 -5.90 -8.87 -15.61
CA SER A 4 -6.90 -8.63 -16.66
C SER A 4 -8.09 -9.60 -16.67
N GLY A 5 -7.93 -10.85 -16.23
CA GLY A 5 -9.02 -11.83 -16.17
C GLY A 5 -10.06 -11.52 -15.10
N LEU A 6 -9.60 -11.25 -13.88
CA LEU A 6 -10.47 -10.87 -12.76
C LEU A 6 -11.20 -9.55 -13.03
N LYS A 7 -10.52 -8.56 -13.60
CA LYS A 7 -11.16 -7.29 -13.98
C LYS A 7 -12.24 -7.49 -15.05
N ALA A 8 -12.09 -8.47 -15.95
CA ALA A 8 -13.12 -8.82 -16.91
C ALA A 8 -14.31 -9.51 -16.24
N GLU A 9 -14.07 -10.39 -15.25
CA GLU A 9 -15.14 -10.99 -14.44
C GLU A 9 -15.95 -9.93 -13.69
N LEU A 10 -15.29 -9.00 -12.99
CA LEU A 10 -15.95 -7.96 -12.21
C LEU A 10 -16.77 -7.00 -13.07
N LYS A 11 -16.23 -6.59 -14.24
CA LYS A 11 -16.99 -5.78 -15.21
C LYS A 11 -18.20 -6.53 -15.79
N PHE A 12 -18.05 -7.83 -16.03
CA PHE A 12 -19.14 -8.65 -16.52
C PHE A 12 -20.24 -8.77 -15.47
N LEU A 13 -19.87 -8.96 -14.19
CA LEU A 13 -20.81 -8.96 -13.07
C LEU A 13 -21.57 -7.63 -12.94
N GLU A 14 -20.88 -6.50 -13.02
CA GLU A 14 -21.50 -5.16 -13.00
C GLU A 14 -22.48 -4.95 -14.15
N SER A 15 -22.20 -5.52 -15.33
CA SER A 15 -23.10 -5.43 -16.49
C SER A 15 -24.40 -6.22 -16.35
N ILE A 16 -24.43 -7.21 -15.45
CA ILE A 16 -25.59 -8.07 -15.20
C ILE A 16 -26.36 -7.61 -13.97
N PHE A 17 -25.66 -7.25 -12.89
CA PHE A 17 -26.25 -6.94 -11.59
C PHE A 17 -26.06 -5.46 -11.24
N ASP A 18 -26.79 -4.60 -11.94
CA ASP A 18 -26.77 -3.16 -11.69
C ASP A 18 -27.38 -2.80 -10.31
N PRO A 19 -27.15 -1.57 -9.80
CA PRO A 19 -27.65 -1.15 -8.49
C PRO A 19 -29.18 -1.20 -8.31
N ASN A 20 -29.95 -1.27 -9.39
CA ASN A 20 -31.42 -1.36 -9.37
C ASN A 20 -31.93 -2.79 -9.61
N HIS A 21 -31.06 -3.77 -9.83
CA HIS A 21 -31.46 -5.14 -10.12
C HIS A 21 -32.32 -5.73 -8.97
N GLU A 22 -33.37 -6.47 -9.34
CA GLU A 22 -34.48 -6.80 -8.42
C GLU A 22 -34.10 -7.81 -7.31
N ARG A 23 -33.09 -8.66 -7.57
CA ARG A 23 -32.72 -9.79 -6.69
C ARG A 23 -31.34 -9.68 -6.08
N PHE A 24 -30.34 -9.37 -6.90
CA PHE A 24 -28.95 -9.22 -6.48
C PHE A 24 -28.36 -7.94 -7.07
N ARG A 25 -27.67 -7.14 -6.27
CA ARG A 25 -27.14 -5.83 -6.67
C ARG A 25 -25.67 -5.76 -6.33
N ILE A 26 -24.86 -5.25 -7.24
CA ILE A 26 -23.48 -4.89 -6.95
C ILE A 26 -23.47 -3.42 -6.52
N ILE A 27 -22.94 -3.16 -5.32
CA ILE A 27 -22.94 -1.82 -4.72
C ILE A 27 -21.62 -1.12 -5.01
N ASP A 28 -20.52 -1.84 -4.82
CA ASP A 28 -19.18 -1.40 -5.13
C ASP A 28 -18.31 -2.62 -5.43
N TRP A 29 -17.33 -2.45 -6.30
CA TRP A 29 -16.35 -3.49 -6.57
C TRP A 29 -14.97 -2.91 -6.84
N LYS A 30 -13.97 -3.60 -6.30
CA LYS A 30 -12.54 -3.36 -6.46
C LYS A 30 -11.88 -4.70 -6.80
N PRO A 31 -10.62 -4.71 -7.26
CA PRO A 31 -9.91 -5.96 -7.54
C PRO A 31 -9.76 -6.89 -6.32
N ASP A 32 -9.84 -6.35 -5.11
CA ASP A 32 -9.64 -7.02 -3.83
C ASP A 32 -10.93 -7.22 -3.02
N GLU A 33 -12.00 -6.50 -3.34
CA GLU A 33 -13.27 -6.55 -2.63
C GLU A 33 -14.46 -6.42 -3.58
N LEU A 34 -15.49 -7.23 -3.37
CA LEU A 34 -16.77 -7.12 -4.04
C LEU A 34 -17.87 -7.00 -2.98
N SER A 35 -18.57 -5.87 -2.98
CA SER A 35 -19.68 -5.58 -2.07
C SER A 35 -21.02 -5.72 -2.80
N CYS A 36 -21.89 -6.56 -2.27
CA CYS A 36 -23.15 -6.92 -2.89
C CYS A 36 -24.32 -6.85 -1.91
N GLN A 37 -25.52 -6.70 -2.46
CA GLN A 37 -26.77 -6.78 -1.72
C GLN A 37 -27.68 -7.84 -2.34
N PHE A 38 -28.22 -8.72 -1.50
CA PHE A 38 -29.25 -9.68 -1.90
C PHE A 38 -30.60 -9.30 -1.29
N ASN A 39 -31.62 -9.20 -2.13
CA ASN A 39 -32.97 -8.80 -1.75
C ASN A 39 -33.83 -10.03 -1.40
N VAL A 40 -34.06 -10.26 -0.11
CA VAL A 40 -34.81 -11.43 0.41
C VAL A 40 -36.32 -11.17 0.32
N THR A 41 -36.75 -10.04 0.85
CA THR A 41 -38.10 -9.48 0.73
C THR A 41 -37.94 -7.97 0.60
N GLY A 42 -38.89 -7.23 0.03
CA GLY A 42 -38.73 -5.79 -0.26
C GLY A 42 -38.32 -4.90 0.94
N GLU A 43 -38.36 -5.43 2.17
CA GLU A 43 -37.93 -4.79 3.42
C GLU A 43 -36.66 -5.43 4.04
N LYS A 44 -36.25 -6.63 3.62
CA LYS A 44 -35.07 -7.36 4.14
C LYS A 44 -33.99 -7.49 3.07
N LEU A 45 -32.90 -6.76 3.29
CA LEU A 45 -31.69 -6.81 2.47
C LEU A 45 -30.58 -7.54 3.24
N LEU A 46 -29.86 -8.43 2.55
CA LEU A 46 -28.64 -9.04 3.05
C LEU A 46 -27.44 -8.35 2.41
N ILE A 47 -26.51 -7.87 3.25
CA ILE A 47 -25.26 -7.28 2.80
C ILE A 47 -24.21 -8.39 2.77
N ILE A 48 -23.59 -8.57 1.61
CA ILE A 48 -22.64 -9.64 1.33
C ILE A 48 -21.34 -9.01 0.88
N HIS A 49 -20.25 -9.36 1.53
CA HIS A 49 -18.91 -8.93 1.18
C HIS A 49 -18.09 -10.11 0.67
N CYS A 50 -17.26 -9.87 -0.32
CA CYS A 50 -16.35 -10.86 -0.87
C CYS A 50 -14.94 -10.28 -0.93
N ASN A 51 -13.99 -10.92 -0.26
CA ASN A 51 -12.58 -10.56 -0.34
C ASN A 51 -11.86 -11.46 -1.34
N ILE A 52 -11.21 -10.83 -2.30
CA ILE A 52 -10.48 -11.49 -3.39
C ILE A 52 -8.99 -11.28 -3.15
N THR A 53 -8.26 -12.38 -2.95
CA THR A 53 -6.81 -12.29 -2.69
C THR A 53 -6.02 -12.12 -3.99
N GLU A 54 -4.82 -11.54 -3.91
CA GLU A 54 -3.90 -11.41 -5.05
C GLU A 54 -3.49 -12.76 -5.68
N SER A 55 -3.61 -13.84 -4.91
CA SER A 55 -3.34 -15.19 -5.38
C SER A 55 -4.49 -15.79 -6.21
N TYR A 56 -5.60 -15.07 -6.38
CA TYR A 56 -6.71 -15.44 -7.24
C TYR A 56 -6.24 -15.69 -8.70
N PRO A 57 -6.69 -16.77 -9.37
CA PRO A 57 -7.72 -17.72 -8.94
C PRO A 57 -7.17 -18.97 -8.23
N SER A 58 -5.89 -18.97 -7.82
CA SER A 58 -5.27 -20.11 -7.12
C SER A 58 -5.81 -20.28 -5.70
N THR A 59 -6.18 -19.17 -5.06
CA THR A 59 -6.89 -19.15 -3.78
C THR A 59 -8.32 -18.65 -4.03
N PRO A 60 -9.35 -19.34 -3.53
CA PRO A 60 -10.74 -18.93 -3.72
C PRO A 60 -11.05 -17.62 -2.99
N PRO A 61 -11.96 -16.79 -3.53
CA PRO A 61 -12.52 -15.66 -2.80
C PRO A 61 -13.20 -16.08 -1.49
N ILE A 62 -13.14 -15.21 -0.49
CA ILE A 62 -13.74 -15.43 0.83
C ILE A 62 -14.99 -14.58 0.95
N TRP A 63 -16.12 -15.22 1.23
CA TRP A 63 -17.43 -14.57 1.29
C TRP A 63 -17.89 -14.40 2.75
N PHE A 64 -18.48 -13.25 3.04
CA PHE A 64 -18.99 -12.85 4.35
C PHE A 64 -20.41 -12.29 4.19
N VAL A 65 -21.25 -12.51 5.18
CA VAL A 65 -22.60 -11.92 5.24
C VAL A 65 -22.76 -11.22 6.58
N ASP A 66 -23.25 -9.99 6.56
CA ASP A 66 -23.56 -9.21 7.75
C ASP A 66 -24.93 -9.64 8.32
N SER A 67 -24.96 -10.83 8.94
CA SER A 67 -26.17 -11.41 9.54
C SER A 67 -25.83 -12.51 10.55
N ASP A 68 -26.59 -12.58 11.65
CA ASP A 68 -26.49 -13.62 12.68
C ASP A 68 -27.25 -14.93 12.34
N ASP A 69 -27.78 -15.09 11.13
CA ASP A 69 -28.54 -16.28 10.73
C ASP A 69 -27.60 -17.48 10.46
N PRO A 70 -27.67 -18.56 11.27
CA PRO A 70 -26.77 -19.71 11.12
C PRO A 70 -26.97 -20.46 9.80
N SER A 71 -28.13 -20.31 9.16
CA SER A 71 -28.43 -20.93 7.86
C SER A 71 -27.58 -20.31 6.73
N LEU A 72 -27.15 -19.06 6.89
CA LEU A 72 -26.27 -18.37 5.94
C LEU A 72 -24.82 -18.86 6.05
N ALA A 73 -24.36 -19.25 7.24
CA ALA A 73 -23.03 -19.84 7.42
C ALA A 73 -22.90 -21.15 6.62
N GLU A 74 -23.94 -21.99 6.64
CA GLU A 74 -23.99 -23.24 5.84
C GLU A 74 -23.97 -22.95 4.32
N VAL A 75 -24.60 -21.86 3.88
CA VAL A 75 -24.55 -21.44 2.46
C VAL A 75 -23.12 -21.06 2.05
N LEU A 76 -22.41 -20.31 2.89
CA LEU A 76 -21.04 -19.86 2.62
C LEU A 76 -20.03 -21.02 2.65
N GLU A 77 -20.17 -21.97 3.57
CA GLU A 77 -19.29 -23.14 3.67
C GLU A 77 -19.34 -23.99 2.38
N ARG A 78 -20.52 -24.12 1.76
CA ARG A 78 -20.67 -24.85 0.48
C ARG A 78 -20.00 -24.15 -0.72
N LEU A 79 -19.59 -22.88 -0.60
CA LEU A 79 -18.84 -22.20 -1.66
C LEU A 79 -17.39 -22.71 -1.76
N GLU A 80 -16.88 -23.32 -0.69
CA GLU A 80 -15.55 -23.93 -0.67
C GLU A 80 -15.42 -25.16 -1.58
N ASP A 81 -16.52 -25.74 -2.05
CA ASP A 81 -16.50 -26.86 -3.00
C ASP A 81 -16.15 -26.41 -4.43
N VAL A 82 -16.32 -25.12 -4.73
CA VAL A 82 -15.97 -24.53 -6.03
C VAL A 82 -14.50 -24.11 -5.99
N ARG A 83 -13.59 -25.00 -6.41
CA ARG A 83 -12.13 -24.84 -6.20
C ARG A 83 -11.29 -24.68 -7.45
N LYS A 84 -11.85 -24.82 -8.65
CA LYS A 84 -11.07 -24.87 -9.90
C LYS A 84 -11.82 -24.24 -11.06
N GLY A 85 -11.22 -23.25 -11.70
CA GLY A 85 -11.75 -22.61 -12.90
C GLY A 85 -11.02 -21.32 -13.21
N SER A 86 -11.13 -20.84 -14.46
CA SER A 86 -10.63 -19.51 -14.83
C SER A 86 -11.58 -18.38 -14.46
N THR A 87 -12.82 -18.71 -14.10
CA THR A 87 -13.91 -17.79 -13.75
C THR A 87 -14.50 -18.15 -12.38
N LEU A 88 -13.61 -18.31 -11.40
CA LEU A 88 -13.97 -18.85 -10.09
C LEU A 88 -14.93 -17.94 -9.32
N LEU A 89 -14.81 -16.63 -9.49
CA LEU A 89 -15.68 -15.62 -8.90
C LEU A 89 -17.10 -15.72 -9.47
N LEU A 90 -17.25 -15.82 -10.80
CA LEU A 90 -18.55 -15.99 -11.44
C LEU A 90 -19.26 -17.26 -10.96
N GLN A 91 -18.52 -18.36 -10.84
CA GLN A 91 -19.06 -19.66 -10.41
C GLN A 91 -19.50 -19.65 -8.95
N GLN A 92 -18.68 -19.06 -8.05
CA GLN A 92 -19.05 -18.92 -6.65
C GLN A 92 -20.24 -17.98 -6.47
N LEU A 93 -20.28 -16.86 -7.19
CA LEU A 93 -21.39 -15.93 -7.09
C LEU A 93 -22.70 -16.56 -7.60
N LYS A 94 -22.65 -17.26 -8.74
CA LYS A 94 -23.81 -18.01 -9.24
C LYS A 94 -24.33 -18.99 -8.18
N ARG A 95 -23.42 -19.75 -7.58
CA ARG A 95 -23.79 -20.74 -6.55
C ARG A 95 -24.39 -20.07 -5.32
N LEU A 96 -23.81 -18.95 -4.88
CA LEU A 96 -24.30 -18.16 -3.76
C LEU A 96 -25.72 -17.66 -4.03
N ILE A 97 -25.98 -17.04 -5.19
CA ILE A 97 -27.31 -16.53 -5.54
C ILE A 97 -28.32 -17.68 -5.61
N CYS A 98 -27.98 -18.81 -6.25
CA CYS A 98 -28.86 -19.97 -6.32
C CYS A 98 -29.22 -20.54 -4.94
N ASP A 99 -28.24 -20.61 -4.04
CA ASP A 99 -28.42 -21.18 -2.71
C ASP A 99 -29.17 -20.23 -1.76
N LEU A 100 -28.98 -18.90 -1.88
CA LEU A 100 -29.78 -17.90 -1.19
C LEU A 100 -31.24 -17.92 -1.69
N CYS A 101 -31.47 -18.04 -3.00
CA CYS A 101 -32.82 -18.21 -3.54
C CYS A 101 -33.50 -19.48 -3.00
N ARG A 102 -32.78 -20.60 -2.88
CA ARG A 102 -33.33 -21.83 -2.28
C ARG A 102 -33.64 -21.67 -0.80
N LEU A 103 -32.73 -21.06 -0.04
CA LEU A 103 -32.88 -20.86 1.40
C LEU A 103 -34.13 -20.01 1.72
N TYR A 104 -34.36 -18.95 0.95
CA TYR A 104 -35.50 -18.04 1.13
C TYR A 104 -36.72 -18.39 0.27
N ASN A 105 -36.70 -19.51 -0.46
CA ASN A 105 -37.77 -19.96 -1.35
C ASN A 105 -38.21 -18.91 -2.39
N LEU A 106 -37.23 -18.27 -3.03
CA LEU A 106 -37.39 -17.22 -4.04
C LEU A 106 -37.15 -17.77 -5.46
N PRO A 107 -37.86 -17.25 -6.48
CA PRO A 107 -37.59 -17.62 -7.87
C PRO A 107 -36.19 -17.13 -8.29
N GLN A 108 -35.45 -17.97 -9.02
CA GLN A 108 -34.17 -17.59 -9.61
C GLN A 108 -34.41 -16.65 -10.80
N HIS A 109 -33.63 -15.57 -10.87
CA HIS A 109 -33.71 -14.62 -11.98
C HIS A 109 -32.97 -15.18 -13.22
N PRO A 110 -33.49 -15.01 -14.45
CA PRO A 110 -32.82 -15.48 -15.67
C PRO A 110 -31.39 -14.96 -15.84
N ASP A 111 -31.10 -13.78 -15.30
CA ASP A 111 -29.77 -13.15 -15.36
C ASP A 111 -28.69 -13.96 -14.62
N VAL A 112 -29.08 -14.84 -13.68
CA VAL A 112 -28.16 -15.77 -13.01
C VAL A 112 -27.61 -16.82 -13.98
N GLU A 113 -28.35 -17.15 -15.05
CA GLU A 113 -27.90 -18.05 -16.12
C GLU A 113 -26.90 -17.36 -17.06
N MET A 114 -26.88 -16.03 -17.12
CA MET A 114 -25.89 -15.27 -17.91
C MET A 114 -24.47 -15.45 -17.38
N LEU A 115 -24.31 -15.85 -16.12
CA LEU A 115 -23.00 -16.15 -15.50
C LEU A 115 -22.32 -17.41 -16.07
N ASP A 116 -23.05 -18.25 -16.82
CA ASP A 116 -22.47 -19.40 -17.54
C ASP A 116 -21.88 -19.02 -18.90
N GLN A 117 -22.14 -17.80 -19.38
CA GLN A 117 -21.66 -17.36 -20.69
C GLN A 117 -20.15 -17.06 -20.65
N PRO A 118 -19.41 -17.36 -21.73
CA PRO A 118 -18.00 -17.02 -21.81
C PRO A 118 -17.82 -15.51 -21.74
N LEU A 119 -16.79 -15.06 -21.00
CA LEU A 119 -16.44 -13.64 -20.90
C LEU A 119 -16.31 -13.03 -22.31
N PRO A 120 -16.86 -11.83 -22.55
CA PRO A 120 -16.76 -11.18 -23.86
C PRO A 120 -15.28 -10.95 -24.21
N ALA A 121 -14.85 -11.46 -25.37
CA ALA A 121 -13.47 -11.35 -25.82
C ALA A 121 -13.12 -9.89 -26.13
N CYS A 122 -12.11 -9.33 -25.47
CA CYS A 122 -11.46 -8.10 -25.94
C CYS A 122 -10.89 -8.34 -27.35
N PRO A 123 -11.16 -7.48 -28.34
CA PRO A 123 -10.65 -7.68 -29.69
C PRO A 123 -9.12 -7.58 -29.68
N ILE A 124 -8.47 -8.66 -30.11
CA ILE A 124 -7.05 -8.69 -30.44
C ILE A 124 -6.95 -8.60 -31.98
N THR A 125 -6.01 -7.76 -32.43
CA THR A 125 -5.31 -7.69 -33.73
C THR A 125 -5.88 -6.96 -34.97
N GLN A 126 -4.99 -6.11 -35.49
CA GLN A 126 -4.53 -5.97 -36.89
C GLN A 126 -5.33 -5.13 -37.90
N ASP A 127 -4.59 -4.15 -38.44
CA ASP A 127 -4.73 -3.50 -39.74
C ASP A 127 -5.44 -4.36 -40.81
N ARG A 128 -6.63 -3.93 -41.24
CA ARG A 128 -7.06 -3.92 -42.66
C ARG A 128 -8.40 -3.20 -42.85
N LYS A 129 -8.36 -2.20 -43.74
CA LYS A 129 -9.47 -1.38 -44.28
C LYS A 129 -10.63 -2.23 -44.81
N VAL A 130 -11.87 -1.91 -44.42
CA VAL A 130 -13.13 -1.69 -45.22
C VAL A 130 -14.14 -1.13 -44.19
N GLY A 131 -14.61 0.11 -44.26
CA GLY A 131 -15.68 0.59 -45.13
C GLY A 131 -16.72 1.30 -44.24
N PHE A 132 -17.14 2.49 -44.65
CA PHE A 132 -17.81 3.53 -43.87
C PHE A 132 -19.32 3.27 -43.78
N GLU A 133 -19.90 3.15 -42.59
CA GLU A 133 -21.30 3.55 -42.34
C GLU A 133 -21.39 4.31 -41.01
N THR A 134 -21.75 5.58 -41.17
CA THR A 134 -21.94 6.63 -40.17
C THR A 134 -23.00 6.29 -39.14
N LEU A 135 -22.59 6.11 -37.89
CA LEU A 135 -23.41 6.48 -36.73
C LEU A 135 -22.72 7.64 -36.01
N ASN A 136 -23.29 8.81 -36.27
CA ASN A 136 -22.92 10.10 -35.71
C ASN A 136 -23.35 10.10 -34.23
N PHE A 137 -22.43 9.91 -33.30
CA PHE A 137 -22.64 10.26 -31.90
C PHE A 137 -21.62 11.33 -31.49
N PRO A 138 -22.06 12.41 -30.81
CA PRO A 138 -21.30 13.64 -30.70
C PRO A 138 -20.05 13.43 -29.86
N HIS A 139 -18.99 14.14 -30.23
CA HIS A 139 -17.86 14.51 -29.37
C HIS A 139 -18.23 14.44 -27.88
N LEU A 140 -17.86 13.35 -27.20
CA LEU A 140 -17.85 13.34 -25.74
C LEU A 140 -16.55 14.03 -25.36
N ASP A 141 -16.70 15.32 -25.05
CA ASP A 141 -15.64 16.25 -24.71
C ASP A 141 -14.62 15.65 -23.74
N HIS A 142 -13.39 16.12 -23.89
CA HIS A 142 -12.35 16.09 -22.87
C HIS A 142 -12.99 16.22 -21.47
N TYR A 143 -13.08 15.13 -20.72
CA TYR A 143 -13.20 15.21 -19.27
C TYR A 143 -11.83 15.69 -18.77
N GLU A 144 -11.60 17.00 -18.85
CA GLU A 144 -10.80 17.66 -17.85
C GLU A 144 -11.46 17.29 -16.51
N MET A 145 -10.73 16.55 -15.66
CA MET A 145 -11.09 16.49 -14.26
C MET A 145 -11.15 17.95 -13.81
N LYS A 146 -12.36 18.46 -13.56
CA LYS A 146 -12.52 19.73 -12.85
C LYS A 146 -11.67 19.60 -11.61
N GLU A 147 -10.68 20.50 -11.47
CA GLU A 147 -10.14 20.80 -10.16
C GLU A 147 -11.36 21.07 -9.28
N GLU A 148 -11.58 20.22 -8.28
CA GLU A 148 -12.53 20.56 -7.22
C GLU A 148 -12.00 21.85 -6.61
N GLU A 149 -12.64 22.97 -6.94
CA GLU A 149 -12.39 24.20 -6.21
C GLU A 149 -12.64 23.90 -4.73
N PRO A 150 -11.73 24.33 -3.84
CA PRO A 150 -11.85 24.00 -2.43
C PRO A 150 -13.18 24.56 -1.91
N VAL A 151 -14.00 23.68 -1.35
CA VAL A 151 -15.17 24.06 -0.57
C VAL A 151 -14.72 25.06 0.49
N ASP A 152 -15.17 26.30 0.33
CA ASP A 152 -14.85 27.46 1.15
C ASP A 152 -15.07 27.11 2.64
N GLY A 153 -14.00 27.15 3.45
CA GLY A 153 -14.07 27.02 4.91
C GLY A 153 -13.31 25.87 5.59
N LYS A 154 -12.67 24.94 4.87
CA LYS A 154 -11.64 24.05 5.48
C LYS A 154 -10.26 24.68 5.31
N LYS A 155 -9.49 24.81 6.41
CA LYS A 155 -8.04 25.04 6.32
C LYS A 155 -7.50 24.08 5.28
N SER A 156 -6.80 24.59 4.27
CA SER A 156 -6.31 23.74 3.19
C SER A 156 -5.48 22.63 3.84
N GLU A 157 -5.67 21.37 3.43
CA GLU A 157 -4.88 20.28 4.03
C GLU A 157 -3.38 20.63 3.97
N ASP A 158 -2.97 21.40 2.97
CA ASP A 158 -1.59 21.77 2.67
C ASP A 158 -1.09 23.05 3.38
N ASP A 159 -1.88 23.61 4.32
CA ASP A 159 -1.48 24.74 5.15
C ASP A 159 -0.16 24.46 5.90
N GLY A 160 0.81 25.37 5.78
CA GLY A 160 2.09 25.30 6.46
C GLY A 160 3.15 24.43 5.78
N ILE A 161 2.94 23.99 4.54
CA ILE A 161 3.96 23.34 3.70
C ILE A 161 4.61 24.40 2.79
N GLU A 162 5.93 24.36 2.64
CA GLU A 162 6.67 25.27 1.76
C GLU A 162 6.38 24.98 0.27
N LYS A 163 6.45 26.02 -0.57
CA LYS A 163 6.10 25.94 -2.00
C LYS A 163 6.86 24.86 -2.78
N GLU A 164 8.14 24.64 -2.44
CA GLU A 164 8.96 23.61 -3.08
C GLU A 164 8.44 22.19 -2.75
N ASN A 165 8.09 21.96 -1.49
CA ASN A 165 7.54 20.69 -1.03
C ASN A 165 6.12 20.44 -1.59
N LEU A 166 5.32 21.49 -1.78
CA LEU A 166 4.02 21.39 -2.48
C LEU A 166 4.19 20.93 -3.93
N ALA A 167 5.17 21.50 -4.65
CA ALA A 167 5.45 21.10 -6.03
C ALA A 167 5.87 19.63 -6.13
N ILE A 168 6.60 19.11 -5.14
CA ILE A 168 6.94 17.68 -5.05
C ILE A 168 5.67 16.84 -4.87
N LEU A 169 4.77 17.21 -3.96
CA LEU A 169 3.50 16.49 -3.72
C LEU A 169 2.61 16.47 -4.96
N GLU A 170 2.49 17.61 -5.67
CA GLU A 170 1.75 17.68 -6.93
C GLU A 170 2.37 16.81 -8.03
N LYS A 171 3.70 16.82 -8.14
CA LYS A 171 4.43 15.97 -9.09
C LYS A 171 4.14 14.49 -8.83
N ILE A 172 4.15 14.06 -7.56
CA ILE A 172 3.86 12.67 -7.18
C ILE A 172 2.42 12.30 -7.57
N ARG A 173 1.42 13.15 -7.26
CA ARG A 173 0.02 12.90 -7.64
C ARG A 173 -0.14 12.74 -9.15
N LYS A 174 0.54 13.58 -9.94
CA LYS A 174 0.54 13.50 -11.41
C LYS A 174 1.17 12.20 -11.91
N ASN A 175 2.33 11.83 -11.36
CA ASN A 175 3.03 10.59 -11.72
C ASN A 175 2.18 9.36 -11.39
N GLN A 176 1.61 9.29 -10.18
CA GLN A 176 0.71 8.19 -9.79
C GLN A 176 -0.46 8.05 -10.76
N ARG A 177 -1.14 9.16 -11.10
CA ARG A 177 -2.23 9.14 -12.09
C ARG A 177 -1.77 8.60 -13.44
N GLN A 178 -0.57 8.97 -13.88
CA GLN A 178 0.00 8.49 -15.13
C GLN A 178 0.36 7.01 -15.06
N ASP A 179 0.92 6.53 -13.96
CA ASP A 179 1.25 5.12 -13.76
C ASP A 179 -0.01 4.24 -13.68
N HIS A 180 -1.09 4.77 -13.08
CA HIS A 180 -2.41 4.15 -13.12
C HIS A 180 -2.95 4.00 -14.55
N LEU A 181 -2.77 5.03 -15.39
CA LEU A 181 -3.17 4.98 -16.80
C LEU A 181 -2.30 4.00 -17.61
N ASN A 182 -1.01 3.91 -17.29
CA ASN A 182 -0.04 3.06 -17.99
C ASN A 182 -0.01 1.61 -17.48
N GLY A 183 -0.73 1.29 -16.39
CA GLY A 183 -0.71 -0.02 -15.75
C GLY A 183 0.63 -0.36 -15.07
N ALA A 184 1.44 0.65 -14.76
CA ALA A 184 2.77 0.53 -14.15
C ALA A 184 2.74 0.83 -12.63
N VAL A 185 1.58 0.67 -12.00
CA VAL A 185 1.36 1.05 -10.59
C VAL A 185 2.29 0.26 -9.67
N SER A 186 3.09 0.99 -8.89
CA SER A 186 3.87 0.43 -7.79
C SER A 186 3.07 0.49 -6.49
N GLY A 187 2.89 -0.67 -5.85
CA GLY A 187 2.25 -0.81 -4.54
C GLY A 187 0.73 -0.68 -4.50
N SER A 188 0.16 -0.60 -3.29
CA SER A 188 -1.28 -0.55 -3.07
C SER A 188 -1.79 0.89 -2.96
N VAL A 189 -3.09 1.12 -3.22
CA VAL A 189 -3.72 2.44 -3.06
C VAL A 189 -3.65 2.88 -1.60
N GLN A 190 -3.94 1.97 -0.65
CA GLN A 190 -3.90 2.25 0.79
C GLN A 190 -2.50 2.65 1.26
N ALA A 191 -1.46 1.92 0.83
CA ALA A 191 -0.08 2.26 1.17
C ALA A 191 0.32 3.61 0.56
N SER A 192 -0.05 3.86 -0.70
CA SER A 192 0.23 5.11 -1.40
C SER A 192 -0.43 6.32 -0.71
N ASP A 193 -1.71 6.20 -0.33
CA ASP A 193 -2.43 7.26 0.37
C ASP A 193 -1.82 7.54 1.74
N ARG A 194 -1.47 6.48 2.48
CA ARG A 194 -0.80 6.61 3.77
C ARG A 194 0.58 7.27 3.62
N LEU A 195 1.38 6.88 2.64
CA LEU A 195 2.70 7.47 2.38
C LEU A 195 2.60 8.95 1.98
N MET A 196 1.61 9.31 1.16
CA MET A 196 1.32 10.70 0.82
C MET A 196 0.91 11.53 2.04
N LYS A 197 0.19 10.93 2.99
CA LYS A 197 -0.16 11.57 4.26
C LYS A 197 1.08 11.77 5.14
N GLU A 198 1.91 10.74 5.31
CA GLU A 198 3.15 10.81 6.10
C GLU A 198 4.12 11.86 5.55
N LEU A 199 4.30 11.91 4.22
CA LEU A 199 5.18 12.90 3.59
C LEU A 199 4.65 14.33 3.80
N ARG A 200 3.32 14.52 3.71
CA ARG A 200 2.67 15.79 4.02
C ARG A 200 2.85 16.21 5.48
N GLU A 201 2.71 15.28 6.42
CA GLU A 201 2.93 15.53 7.84
C GLU A 201 4.40 15.90 8.13
N ILE A 202 5.35 15.19 7.52
CA ILE A 202 6.79 15.50 7.60
C ILE A 202 7.05 16.93 7.13
N TYR A 203 6.54 17.34 5.97
CA TYR A 203 6.78 18.69 5.45
C TYR A 203 6.16 19.81 6.29
N ARG A 204 5.12 19.52 7.09
CA ARG A 204 4.57 20.48 8.06
C ARG A 204 5.35 20.53 9.37
N SER A 205 6.08 19.47 9.69
CA SER A 205 6.72 19.28 10.98
C SER A 205 7.84 20.29 11.26
N GLN A 206 8.02 20.65 12.54
CA GLN A 206 9.10 21.55 12.96
C GLN A 206 10.47 20.88 12.84
N SER A 207 10.54 19.56 13.03
CA SER A 207 11.80 18.82 12.92
C SER A 207 12.36 18.85 11.50
N TYR A 208 11.49 18.77 10.48
CA TYR A 208 11.86 18.96 9.08
C TYR A 208 12.23 20.42 8.78
N LYS A 209 11.40 21.38 9.18
CA LYS A 209 11.61 22.83 8.90
C LYS A 209 12.87 23.39 9.55
N THR A 210 13.27 22.87 10.70
CA THR A 210 14.52 23.25 11.38
C THR A 210 15.75 22.56 10.78
N GLY A 211 15.56 21.67 9.80
CA GLY A 211 16.64 21.01 9.07
C GLY A 211 17.31 19.87 9.83
N ILE A 212 16.66 19.28 10.85
CA ILE A 212 17.21 18.12 11.57
C ILE A 212 17.46 16.95 10.60
N TYR A 213 16.53 16.76 9.67
CA TYR A 213 16.65 15.82 8.57
C TYR A 213 16.03 16.40 7.29
N SER A 214 16.39 15.82 6.15
CA SER A 214 15.74 16.09 4.86
C SER A 214 15.29 14.79 4.20
N VAL A 215 14.24 14.84 3.38
CA VAL A 215 13.66 13.68 2.69
C VAL A 215 13.69 13.91 1.18
N GLU A 216 14.22 12.93 0.45
CA GLU A 216 14.30 12.92 -1.01
C GLU A 216 13.73 11.60 -1.54
N LEU A 217 12.85 11.64 -2.54
CA LEU A 217 12.33 10.43 -3.17
C LEU A 217 13.33 9.88 -4.18
N VAL A 218 13.61 8.58 -4.09
CA VAL A 218 14.54 7.91 -5.01
C VAL A 218 13.81 7.61 -6.30
N SER A 219 14.30 8.15 -7.42
CA SER A 219 13.69 7.96 -8.74
C SER A 219 12.20 8.36 -8.79
N ASP A 220 11.83 9.41 -8.06
CA ASP A 220 10.44 9.87 -7.89
C ASP A 220 9.48 8.79 -7.33
N SER A 221 10.01 7.71 -6.75
CA SER A 221 9.21 6.64 -6.16
C SER A 221 8.72 7.02 -4.76
N LEU A 222 7.41 6.92 -4.55
CA LEU A 222 6.82 7.09 -3.23
C LEU A 222 7.19 5.94 -2.26
N TYR A 223 7.73 4.83 -2.76
CA TYR A 223 8.07 3.64 -1.96
C TYR A 223 9.55 3.57 -1.58
N GLU A 224 10.39 4.48 -2.06
CA GLU A 224 11.83 4.50 -1.76
C GLU A 224 12.29 5.91 -1.41
N TRP A 225 12.63 6.14 -0.13
CA TRP A 225 13.04 7.46 0.35
C TRP A 225 14.50 7.45 0.79
N HIS A 226 15.16 8.58 0.55
CA HIS A 226 16.44 8.95 1.11
C HIS A 226 16.23 10.00 2.19
N VAL A 227 16.50 9.60 3.43
CA VAL A 227 16.40 10.47 4.60
C VAL A 227 17.82 10.81 5.04
N LYS A 228 18.20 12.09 4.97
CA LYS A 228 19.51 12.58 5.41
C LYS A 228 19.36 13.15 6.81
N LEU A 229 19.94 12.51 7.82
CA LEU A 229 20.04 13.07 9.17
C LEU A 229 21.21 14.06 9.19
N ARG A 230 20.91 15.34 9.37
CA ARG A 230 21.90 16.44 9.33
C ARG A 230 22.29 16.90 10.73
N THR A 231 21.33 16.91 11.65
CA THR A 231 21.54 17.32 13.03
C THR A 231 21.35 16.13 13.95
N VAL A 232 22.41 15.78 14.67
CA VAL A 232 22.40 14.85 15.80
C VAL A 232 22.70 15.64 17.08
N ASP A 233 22.53 15.02 18.24
CA ASP A 233 22.82 15.64 19.54
C ASP A 233 24.22 16.29 19.55
N PRO A 234 24.34 17.62 19.74
CA PRO A 234 25.62 18.32 19.68
C PRO A 234 26.64 17.86 20.73
N ASP A 235 26.19 17.30 21.85
CA ASP A 235 27.06 16.79 22.91
C ASP A 235 27.58 15.37 22.61
N SER A 236 27.07 14.73 21.54
CA SER A 236 27.47 13.38 21.17
C SER A 236 28.81 13.35 20.42
N PRO A 237 29.64 12.30 20.62
CA PRO A 237 30.82 12.07 19.78
C PRO A 237 30.48 11.92 18.29
N LEU A 238 29.27 11.45 17.97
CA LEU A 238 28.77 11.32 16.59
C LEU A 238 28.68 12.69 15.90
N HIS A 239 28.26 13.74 16.62
CA HIS A 239 28.22 15.10 16.08
C HIS A 239 29.61 15.56 15.63
N SER A 240 30.61 15.37 16.50
CA SER A 240 32.00 15.73 16.19
C SER A 240 32.53 14.93 14.99
N ASP A 241 32.21 13.64 14.90
CA ASP A 241 32.59 12.81 13.76
C ASP A 241 31.97 13.33 12.44
N LEU A 242 30.72 13.81 12.45
CA LEU A 242 30.08 14.36 11.26
C LEU A 242 30.71 15.69 10.81
N GLN A 243 31.21 16.52 11.73
CA GLN A 243 31.98 17.72 11.37
C GLN A 243 33.30 17.35 10.69
N VAL A 244 34.01 16.33 11.21
CA VAL A 244 35.23 15.83 10.57
C VAL A 244 34.92 15.22 9.19
N LEU A 245 33.79 14.52 9.04
CA LEU A 245 33.35 13.98 7.75
C LEU A 245 33.06 15.10 6.74
N LYS A 246 32.47 16.21 7.20
CA LYS A 246 32.25 17.41 6.38
C LYS A 246 33.56 17.99 5.86
N GLU A 247 34.55 18.13 6.73
CA GLU A 247 35.87 18.67 6.37
C GLU A 247 36.63 17.76 5.38
N LYS A 248 36.53 16.43 5.55
CA LYS A 248 37.28 15.46 4.74
C LYS A 248 36.62 15.11 3.41
N GLU A 249 35.30 14.93 3.41
CA GLU A 249 34.56 14.36 2.28
C GLU A 249 33.45 15.28 1.76
N GLY A 250 33.21 16.43 2.41
CA GLY A 250 32.11 17.33 2.05
C GLY A 250 30.73 16.80 2.44
N VAL A 251 30.66 15.77 3.29
CA VAL A 251 29.41 15.12 3.72
C VAL A 251 29.22 15.31 5.22
N ASP A 252 28.11 15.92 5.61
CA ASP A 252 27.79 16.24 7.02
C ASP A 252 26.49 15.56 7.50
N TYR A 253 26.11 14.46 6.87
CA TYR A 253 24.86 13.76 7.16
C TYR A 253 25.02 12.24 7.18
N ILE A 254 24.09 11.59 7.88
CA ILE A 254 23.88 10.14 7.79
C ILE A 254 22.72 9.90 6.82
N LEU A 255 23.00 9.21 5.72
CA LEU A 255 22.00 8.83 4.73
C LEU A 255 21.35 7.51 5.12
N LEU A 256 20.05 7.55 5.35
CA LEU A 256 19.18 6.41 5.53
C LEU A 256 18.38 6.16 4.26
N ASN A 257 18.13 4.89 3.95
CA ASN A 257 17.17 4.49 2.92
C ASN A 257 16.00 3.79 3.59
N PHE A 258 14.80 4.32 3.32
CA PHE A 258 13.53 3.76 3.74
C PHE A 258 12.88 3.12 2.52
N SER A 259 12.61 1.82 2.62
CA SER A 259 11.95 1.03 1.58
C SER A 259 10.60 0.55 2.11
N TYR A 260 9.53 0.96 1.45
CA TYR A 260 8.16 0.62 1.80
C TYR A 260 7.64 -0.49 0.90
N LYS A 261 6.68 -1.26 1.41
CA LYS A 261 5.99 -2.31 0.67
C LYS A 261 4.50 -2.02 0.59
N ASP A 262 3.83 -2.79 -0.23
CA ASP A 262 2.39 -2.67 -0.56
C ASP A 262 1.50 -2.85 0.67
N ASN A 263 1.98 -3.55 1.70
CA ASN A 263 1.30 -3.78 2.97
C ASN A 263 1.60 -2.70 4.03
N PHE A 264 2.31 -1.62 3.69
CA PHE A 264 2.44 -0.47 4.58
C PHE A 264 1.06 0.19 4.76
N PRO A 265 0.63 0.58 5.98
CA PRO A 265 1.38 0.70 7.22
C PRO A 265 1.33 -0.52 8.16
N PHE A 266 0.81 -1.67 7.73
CA PHE A 266 0.72 -2.87 8.57
C PHE A 266 2.09 -3.54 8.78
N ASP A 267 2.92 -3.57 7.74
CA ASP A 267 4.34 -3.93 7.86
C ASP A 267 5.22 -2.67 8.03
N PRO A 268 6.30 -2.73 8.84
CA PRO A 268 7.25 -1.64 8.98
C PRO A 268 8.01 -1.34 7.68
N PRO A 269 8.49 -0.10 7.49
CA PRO A 269 9.49 0.17 6.47
C PRO A 269 10.77 -0.61 6.75
N PHE A 270 11.41 -1.10 5.69
CA PHE A 270 12.77 -1.59 5.80
C PHE A 270 13.73 -0.40 5.76
N VAL A 271 14.41 -0.14 6.89
CA VAL A 271 15.34 0.98 7.03
C VAL A 271 16.78 0.50 7.14
N ARG A 272 17.68 1.14 6.39
CA ARG A 272 19.12 0.89 6.45
C ARG A 272 19.94 2.16 6.34
N VAL A 273 21.14 2.13 6.92
CA VAL A 273 22.18 3.13 6.69
C VAL A 273 22.83 2.86 5.33
N VAL A 274 22.92 3.91 4.51
CA VAL A 274 23.61 3.89 3.22
C VAL A 274 25.05 4.39 3.38
N THR A 275 25.23 5.53 4.06
CA THR A 275 26.53 6.16 4.32
C THR A 275 26.39 7.15 5.48
N PRO A 276 27.44 7.43 6.28
CA PRO A 276 28.74 6.74 6.32
C PRO A 276 28.64 5.35 6.95
N VAL A 277 29.76 4.61 6.94
CA VAL A 277 29.88 3.37 7.73
C VAL A 277 29.99 3.76 9.21
N LEU A 278 29.16 3.12 10.05
CA LEU A 278 29.04 3.43 11.46
C LEU A 278 29.48 2.21 12.30
N SER A 279 30.07 2.45 13.46
CA SER A 279 30.28 1.45 14.52
C SER A 279 29.43 1.83 15.72
N GLY A 280 28.81 0.85 16.38
CA GLY A 280 27.85 1.11 17.46
C GLY A 280 26.49 1.57 16.91
N GLY A 281 25.70 2.27 17.72
CA GLY A 281 24.41 2.83 17.30
C GLY A 281 23.35 1.80 16.94
N TYR A 282 23.54 0.54 17.34
CA TYR A 282 22.73 -0.61 16.90
C TYR A 282 22.73 -0.81 15.37
N VAL A 283 23.76 -0.32 14.67
CA VAL A 283 23.95 -0.54 13.23
C VAL A 283 24.67 -1.87 13.02
N LEU A 284 24.02 -2.77 12.29
CA LEU A 284 24.53 -4.09 11.97
C LEU A 284 25.36 -4.10 10.68
N GLY A 285 25.99 -5.24 10.42
CA GLY A 285 26.65 -5.53 9.14
C GLY A 285 25.73 -5.21 7.94
N GLY A 286 26.30 -4.65 6.89
CA GLY A 286 25.54 -4.26 5.70
C GLY A 286 24.70 -2.98 5.83
N GLY A 287 24.59 -2.41 7.03
CA GLY A 287 23.86 -1.16 7.29
C GLY A 287 22.44 -1.35 7.85
N ALA A 288 22.03 -2.56 8.21
CA ALA A 288 20.72 -2.78 8.84
C ALA A 288 20.67 -2.16 10.25
N LEU A 289 19.49 -1.74 10.70
CA LEU A 289 19.29 -1.21 12.05
C LEU A 289 18.68 -2.28 12.95
N CYS A 290 19.28 -2.47 14.12
CA CYS A 290 18.76 -3.35 15.17
C CYS A 290 17.84 -2.57 16.10
N MET A 291 16.58 -2.42 15.71
CA MET A 291 15.58 -1.65 16.46
C MET A 291 14.25 -2.41 16.49
N GLU A 292 13.68 -2.57 17.68
CA GLU A 292 12.44 -3.30 17.91
C GLU A 292 11.28 -2.74 17.08
N LEU A 293 11.14 -1.41 17.02
CA LEU A 293 10.07 -0.78 16.25
C LEU A 293 10.13 -1.07 14.73
N LEU A 294 11.27 -1.51 14.20
CA LEU A 294 11.42 -1.89 12.78
C LEU A 294 11.19 -3.39 12.54
N THR A 295 10.70 -4.11 13.56
CA THR A 295 10.33 -5.52 13.47
C THR A 295 8.82 -5.70 13.58
N LYS A 296 8.31 -6.81 13.06
CA LYS A 296 6.87 -7.10 13.10
C LYS A 296 6.29 -7.09 14.51
N GLN A 297 7.11 -7.44 15.52
CA GLN A 297 6.70 -7.51 16.91
C GLN A 297 6.63 -6.13 17.57
N GLY A 298 7.52 -5.20 17.21
CA GLY A 298 7.57 -3.87 17.79
C GLY A 298 6.93 -2.76 16.96
N TRP A 299 6.62 -3.04 15.68
CA TRP A 299 6.00 -2.07 14.79
C TRP A 299 4.52 -1.86 15.12
N SER A 300 4.08 -0.60 15.03
CA SER A 300 2.68 -0.23 15.07
C SER A 300 2.38 0.68 13.89
N SER A 301 1.29 0.40 13.18
CA SER A 301 0.79 1.25 12.09
C SER A 301 0.39 2.65 12.56
N ALA A 302 0.29 2.87 13.88
CA ALA A 302 0.05 4.17 14.49
C ALA A 302 1.31 5.06 14.55
N TYR A 303 2.51 4.52 14.35
CA TYR A 303 3.72 5.34 14.32
C TYR A 303 3.73 6.24 13.07
N SER A 304 4.02 7.53 13.27
CA SER A 304 4.33 8.43 12.17
C SER A 304 5.77 8.21 11.72
N ILE A 305 6.06 8.41 10.44
CA ILE A 305 7.40 8.26 9.89
C ILE A 305 8.35 9.34 10.44
N GLU A 306 7.86 10.54 10.75
CA GLU A 306 8.64 11.53 11.49
C GLU A 306 9.13 10.95 12.83
N SER A 307 8.25 10.32 13.60
CA SER A 307 8.61 9.75 14.90
C SER A 307 9.65 8.64 14.76
N VAL A 308 9.55 7.80 13.72
CA VAL A 308 10.53 6.75 13.37
C VAL A 308 11.89 7.37 13.03
N ILE A 309 11.93 8.40 12.18
CA ILE A 309 13.17 9.11 11.82
C ILE A 309 13.84 9.69 13.07
N MET A 310 13.07 10.36 13.93
CA MET A 310 13.58 10.97 15.16
C MET A 310 14.06 9.92 16.17
N GLN A 311 13.37 8.79 16.27
CA GLN A 311 13.77 7.69 17.16
C GLN A 311 15.04 7.00 16.67
N ILE A 312 15.22 6.83 15.35
CA ILE A 312 16.49 6.35 14.78
C ILE A 312 17.61 7.34 15.12
N ASN A 313 17.40 8.64 14.92
CA ASN A 313 18.39 9.67 15.24
C ASN A 313 18.84 9.60 16.71
N ALA A 314 17.88 9.54 17.65
CA ALA A 314 18.15 9.39 19.06
C ALA A 314 18.85 8.06 19.41
N THR A 315 18.46 6.96 18.76
CA THR A 315 19.02 5.63 19.03
C THR A 315 20.46 5.49 18.56
N LEU A 316 20.82 6.16 17.45
CA LEU A 316 22.22 6.23 17.00
C LEU A 316 23.10 6.89 18.07
N VAL A 317 22.65 8.01 18.64
CA VAL A 317 23.35 8.72 19.72
C VAL A 317 23.41 7.86 20.99
N LYS A 318 22.27 7.34 21.46
CA LYS A 318 22.20 6.48 22.65
C LYS A 318 23.08 5.23 22.52
N GLY A 319 23.11 4.63 21.34
CA GLY A 319 23.97 3.50 21.01
C GLY A 319 25.44 3.86 20.79
N LYS A 320 25.84 5.12 21.05
CA LYS A 320 27.20 5.65 20.90
C LYS A 320 27.77 5.39 19.51
N ALA A 321 26.95 5.62 18.47
CA ALA A 321 27.39 5.47 17.08
C ALA A 321 28.62 6.35 16.80
N ARG A 322 29.58 5.83 16.06
CA ARG A 322 30.80 6.53 15.62
C ARG A 322 30.99 6.32 14.12
N VAL A 323 31.54 7.32 13.43
CA VAL A 323 31.89 7.18 12.01
C VAL A 323 33.18 6.36 11.90
N GLN A 324 33.14 5.29 11.10
CA GLN A 324 34.33 4.49 10.79
C GLN A 324 35.08 5.12 9.61
N PHE A 325 35.96 6.08 9.91
CA PHE A 325 36.82 6.70 8.90
C PHE A 325 37.74 5.67 8.24
N GLY A 326 37.75 5.62 6.90
CA GLY A 326 38.55 4.67 6.13
C GLY A 326 37.92 3.30 5.91
N ALA A 327 36.69 3.06 6.41
CA ALA A 327 35.94 1.86 6.07
C ALA A 327 35.59 1.82 4.59
N ASN A 328 35.56 0.61 4.01
CA ASN A 328 35.19 0.44 2.61
C ASN A 328 33.70 0.81 2.42
N LYS A 329 33.41 1.79 1.57
CA LYS A 329 32.04 2.25 1.27
C LYS A 329 31.13 1.12 0.76
N ASN A 330 31.69 0.10 0.10
CA ASN A 330 30.95 -1.08 -0.37
C ASN A 330 30.61 -2.08 0.75
N GLN A 331 30.95 -1.77 2.01
CA GLN A 331 30.56 -2.60 3.15
C GLN A 331 29.05 -2.61 3.35
N TYR A 332 28.40 -1.48 3.11
CA TYR A 332 26.94 -1.34 3.17
C TYR A 332 26.30 -1.60 1.82
N SER A 333 25.28 -2.45 1.81
CA SER A 333 24.52 -2.80 0.62
C SER A 333 23.15 -3.33 1.02
N LEU A 334 22.16 -3.18 0.14
CA LEU A 334 20.82 -3.68 0.38
C LEU A 334 20.80 -5.18 0.71
N ALA A 335 21.51 -5.99 -0.07
CA ALA A 335 21.56 -7.44 0.12
C ALA A 335 22.12 -7.84 1.49
N ARG A 336 23.23 -7.22 1.93
CA ARG A 336 23.82 -7.49 3.25
C ARG A 336 22.92 -7.01 4.38
N ALA A 337 22.33 -5.82 4.26
CA ALA A 337 21.39 -5.31 5.25
C ALA A 337 20.18 -6.24 5.41
N GLN A 338 19.59 -6.70 4.30
CA GLN A 338 18.46 -7.64 4.34
C GLN A 338 18.84 -8.97 4.98
N GLN A 339 20.04 -9.48 4.71
CA GLN A 339 20.55 -10.69 5.36
C GLN A 339 20.70 -10.50 6.88
N SER A 340 21.32 -9.40 7.31
CA SER A 340 21.48 -9.08 8.74
C SER A 340 20.13 -8.88 9.44
N TYR A 341 19.16 -8.25 8.78
CA TYR A 341 17.80 -8.09 9.31
C TYR A 341 17.08 -9.44 9.48
N LYS A 342 17.18 -10.35 8.49
CA LYS A 342 16.60 -11.70 8.60
C LYS A 342 17.17 -12.46 9.80
N SER A 343 18.49 -12.42 9.98
CA SER A 343 19.14 -13.05 11.14
C SER A 343 18.71 -12.41 12.46
N LEU A 344 18.58 -11.09 12.49
CA LEU A 344 18.11 -10.35 13.68
C LEU A 344 16.71 -10.81 14.09
N VAL A 345 15.76 -10.83 13.17
CA VAL A 345 14.37 -11.20 13.48
C VAL A 345 14.31 -12.61 14.05
N GLN A 346 15.03 -13.57 13.47
CA GLN A 346 15.10 -14.94 13.96
C GLN A 346 15.68 -15.06 15.39
N ILE A 347 16.69 -14.25 15.71
CA ILE A 347 17.32 -14.26 17.04
C ILE A 347 16.36 -13.67 18.09
N HIS A 348 15.72 -12.54 17.80
CA HIS A 348 14.83 -11.87 18.75
C HIS A 348 13.46 -12.52 18.87
N GLU A 349 12.95 -13.19 17.83
CA GLU A 349 11.77 -14.06 17.97
C GLU A 349 12.00 -15.19 18.98
N LYS A 350 13.23 -15.70 19.04
CA LYS A 350 13.59 -16.79 19.96
C LYS A 350 13.93 -16.31 21.38
N ASN A 351 14.64 -15.18 21.49
CA ASN A 351 15.24 -14.74 22.76
C ASN A 351 14.55 -13.52 23.39
N GLY A 352 13.60 -12.89 22.69
CA GLY A 352 12.97 -11.64 23.09
C GLY A 352 13.83 -10.40 22.82
N TRP A 353 13.21 -9.23 23.01
CA TRP A 353 13.91 -7.95 23.02
C TRP A 353 14.33 -7.59 24.44
N TYR A 354 15.60 -7.22 24.61
CA TYR A 354 16.12 -6.72 25.87
C TYR A 354 16.04 -5.21 25.88
N THR A 355 15.32 -4.65 26.86
CA THR A 355 15.27 -3.22 27.12
C THR A 355 16.34 -2.89 28.16
N PRO A 356 17.40 -2.12 27.81
CA PRO A 356 18.40 -1.72 28.80
C PRO A 356 17.75 -0.88 29.92
N PRO A 357 18.25 -0.98 31.17
CA PRO A 357 17.76 -0.19 32.29
C PRO A 357 17.79 1.32 31.98
N LYS A 358 16.87 2.08 32.60
CA LYS A 358 16.73 3.53 32.37
C LYS A 358 17.98 4.35 32.74
N GLU A 359 18.90 3.77 33.52
CA GLU A 359 20.08 4.44 34.08
C GLU A 359 21.26 4.56 33.10
N ASP A 360 21.22 3.86 31.96
CA ASP A 360 22.25 3.91 30.91
C ASP A 360 21.96 4.97 29.81
N GLY A 361 21.11 5.96 30.11
CA GLY A 361 20.63 6.99 29.18
C GLY A 361 21.36 8.31 29.30
#